data_AF-A0A2E3QMF8-F1
#
_entry.id   AF-A0A2E3QMF8-F1
#
_cell.length_a   1.000
_cell.length_b   1.000
_cell.length_c   1.000
_cell.angle_alpha   90.00
_cell.angle_beta   90.00
_cell.angle_gamma   90.00
#
_symmetry.space_group_name_H-M   'P 1'
#
loop_
_entity.id
_entity.type
_entity.pdbx_description
1 polymer ?
#
loop_
_entity_poly.entity_id
_entity_poly.type
_entity_poly.pdbx_seq_one_letter_code
_entity_poly.pdbx_strand_id
1 'polypeptide(L)'
;MVIKMQRKNLFDLLALKEKVESNKFLQRIQPLKEEKIKIEKILVQLNELKNDGITCLSTSAWELKSASNIQEKIFDQISLANLRLEKISSEIFQLERKFIEHEIRKNRSEEKSKQIKRSLSIEIENKQEAEIQGINKAKV
;
A
#
# COMPACT_ATOMS: atom_id res chain seq x y z
N MET A 1 14.86 31.98 -17.50
CA MET A 1 14.43 30.63 -17.94
C MET A 1 12.98 30.44 -17.48
N VAL A 2 12.01 30.78 -18.35
CA VAL A 2 10.59 30.74 -17.98
C VAL A 2 10.11 29.30 -18.17
N ILE A 3 9.88 28.59 -17.06
CA ILE A 3 9.19 27.31 -17.09
C ILE A 3 7.77 27.61 -17.58
N LYS A 4 7.51 27.43 -18.88
CA LYS A 4 6.15 27.42 -19.41
C LYS A 4 5.41 26.30 -18.68
N MET A 5 4.61 26.66 -17.67
CA MET A 5 3.66 25.76 -17.04
C MET A 5 2.72 25.26 -18.14
N GLN A 6 2.99 24.08 -18.67
CA GLN A 6 2.03 23.36 -19.50
C GLN A 6 0.78 23.19 -18.65
N ARG A 7 -0.37 23.69 -19.13
CA ARG A 7 -1.65 23.50 -18.44
C ARG A 7 -1.84 22.00 -18.24
N LYS A 8 -1.93 21.57 -16.98
CA LYS A 8 -2.11 20.16 -16.63
C LYS A 8 -3.44 19.71 -17.23
N ASN A 9 -3.41 18.59 -17.95
CA ASN A 9 -4.61 17.99 -18.49
C ASN A 9 -5.51 17.50 -17.33
N LEU A 10 -6.83 17.41 -17.53
CA LEU A 10 -7.75 16.83 -16.55
C LEU A 10 -7.27 15.45 -16.10
N PHE A 11 -6.76 14.65 -17.03
CA PHE A 11 -6.20 13.33 -16.73
C PHE A 11 -4.89 13.37 -15.93
N ASP A 12 -4.08 14.42 -16.05
CA ASP A 12 -2.90 14.61 -15.19
C ASP A 12 -3.33 14.91 -13.74
N LEU A 13 -4.41 15.68 -13.56
CA LEU A 13 -4.97 15.97 -12.24
C LEU A 13 -5.60 14.72 -11.62
N LEU A 14 -6.31 13.91 -12.42
CA LEU A 14 -6.85 12.62 -11.98
C LEU A 14 -5.72 11.66 -11.59
N ALA A 15 -4.68 11.51 -12.40
CA ALA A 15 -3.53 10.68 -12.06
C ALA A 15 -2.84 11.15 -10.76
N LEU A 16 -2.72 12.47 -10.56
CA LEU A 16 -2.16 13.04 -9.34
C LEU A 16 -3.04 12.74 -8.12
N LYS A 17 -4.36 12.87 -8.25
CA LYS A 17 -5.33 12.51 -7.20
C LYS A 17 -5.18 11.05 -6.81
N GLU A 18 -5.16 10.14 -7.79
CA GLU A 18 -5.00 8.71 -7.55
C GLU A 18 -3.64 8.38 -6.90
N LYS A 19 -2.57 9.09 -7.27
CA LYS A 19 -1.24 8.96 -6.63
C LYS A 19 -1.25 9.41 -5.16
N VAL A 20 -1.96 10.48 -4.84
CA VAL A 20 -2.09 10.95 -3.45
C VAL A 20 -2.87 9.93 -2.63
N GLU A 21 -3.98 9.40 -3.16
CA GLU A 21 -4.76 8.37 -2.50
C GLU A 21 -3.96 7.07 -2.33
N SER A 22 -3.23 6.59 -3.35
CA SER A 22 -2.37 5.40 -3.24
C SER A 22 -1.32 5.55 -2.14
N ASN A 23 -0.71 6.74 -2.02
CA ASN A 23 0.28 7.01 -0.98
C ASN A 23 -0.30 6.98 0.43
N LYS A 24 -1.56 7.40 0.64
CA LYS A 24 -2.24 7.27 1.94
C LYS A 24 -2.36 5.82 2.37
N PHE A 25 -2.63 4.91 1.42
CA PHE A 25 -2.70 3.48 1.74
C PHE A 25 -1.33 2.91 2.11
N LEU A 26 -0.26 3.28 1.39
CA LEU A 26 1.10 2.87 1.74
C LEU A 26 1.50 3.31 3.15
N GLN A 27 1.20 4.55 3.52
CA GLN A 27 1.46 5.08 4.86
C GLN A 27 0.70 4.34 5.96
N ARG A 28 -0.46 3.75 5.66
CA ARG A 28 -1.23 2.93 6.61
C ARG A 28 -0.76 1.48 6.66
N ILE A 29 -0.29 0.93 5.54
CA ILE A 29 0.19 -0.45 5.47
C ILE A 29 1.49 -0.62 6.26
N GLN A 30 2.39 0.36 6.21
CA GLN A 30 3.69 0.28 6.89
C GLN A 30 3.60 0.04 8.41
N PRO A 31 2.85 0.83 9.21
CA PRO A 31 2.72 0.59 10.64
C PRO A 31 2.00 -0.74 10.95
N LEU A 32 1.04 -1.16 10.11
CA LEU A 32 0.37 -2.45 10.27
C LEU A 32 1.32 -3.63 10.04
N LYS A 33 2.24 -3.52 9.07
CA LYS A 33 3.30 -4.53 8.85
C LYS A 33 4.26 -4.59 10.03
N GLU A 34 4.63 -3.45 10.61
CA GLU A 34 5.45 -3.40 11.82
C GLU A 34 4.74 -4.00 13.04
N GLU A 35 3.45 -3.72 13.22
CA GLU A 35 2.63 -4.32 14.28
C GLU A 35 2.54 -5.84 14.13
N LYS A 36 2.33 -6.34 12.91
CA LYS A 36 2.34 -7.77 12.60
C LYS A 36 3.64 -8.44 13.03
N ILE A 37 4.79 -7.86 12.68
CA ILE A 37 6.11 -8.39 13.07
C ILE A 37 6.26 -8.41 14.60
N LYS A 38 5.78 -7.39 15.31
CA LYS A 38 5.82 -7.36 16.79
C LYS A 38 4.97 -8.49 17.39
N ILE A 39 3.78 -8.73 16.85
CA ILE A 39 2.89 -9.79 17.32
C ILE A 39 3.47 -11.17 17.01
N GLU A 40 4.08 -11.37 15.84
CA GLU A 40 4.78 -12.60 15.49
C GLU A 40 5.92 -12.90 16.48
N LYS A 41 6.70 -11.88 16.87
CA LYS A 41 7.72 -12.02 17.91
C LYS A 41 7.13 -12.42 19.26
N ILE A 42 6.03 -11.80 19.67
CA ILE A 42 5.32 -12.16 20.91
C ILE A 42 4.82 -13.60 20.85
N LEU A 43 4.30 -14.05 19.71
CA LEU A 43 3.86 -15.43 19.52
C LEU A 43 5.01 -16.44 19.64
N VAL A 44 6.19 -16.12 19.09
CA VAL A 44 7.38 -16.96 19.26
C VAL A 44 7.75 -17.06 20.74
N GLN A 45 7.82 -15.94 21.46
CA GLN A 45 8.11 -15.92 22.90
C GLN A 45 7.07 -16.68 23.73
N LEU A 46 5.78 -16.53 23.43
CA LEU A 46 4.71 -17.26 24.12
C LEU A 46 4.78 -18.76 23.86
N ASN A 47 5.19 -19.18 22.65
CA ASN A 47 5.40 -20.59 22.34
C ASN A 47 6.64 -21.16 23.04
N GLU A 48 7.71 -20.38 23.18
CA GLU A 48 8.87 -20.75 24.00
C GLU A 48 8.46 -20.94 25.46
N LEU A 49 7.75 -19.97 26.06
CA LEU A 49 7.25 -20.07 27.44
C LEU A 49 6.30 -21.25 27.67
N LYS A 50 5.47 -21.57 26.68
CA LYS A 50 4.60 -22.75 26.69
C LYS A 50 5.41 -24.04 26.77
N ASN A 51 6.50 -24.12 26.01
CA ASN A 51 7.37 -25.31 25.98
C ASN A 51 8.23 -25.42 27.24
N ASP A 52 8.71 -24.30 27.77
CA ASP A 52 9.53 -24.25 28.99
C ASP A 52 8.71 -24.69 30.22
N GLY A 53 7.43 -24.32 30.29
CA GLY A 53 6.53 -24.71 31.38
C GLY A 53 6.28 -26.22 31.51
N ILE A 54 6.60 -27.02 30.49
CA ILE A 54 6.49 -28.49 30.52
C ILE A 54 7.68 -29.12 31.26
N THR A 55 8.80 -28.39 31.40
CA THR A 55 10.04 -28.92 31.98
C THR A 55 10.17 -28.76 33.50
N CYS A 56 9.25 -28.02 34.15
CA CYS A 56 9.32 -27.78 35.58
C CYS A 56 8.73 -28.96 36.38
N LEU A 57 9.60 -29.86 36.84
CA LEU A 57 9.32 -30.92 37.82
C LEU A 57 8.88 -30.30 39.16
N SER A 58 7.62 -29.89 39.23
CA SER A 58 7.02 -29.21 40.39
C SER A 58 6.67 -30.25 41.46
N THR A 59 7.19 -30.08 42.68
CA THR A 59 7.02 -31.06 43.77
C THR A 59 5.90 -30.68 44.74
N SER A 60 5.42 -29.43 44.76
CA SER A 60 4.31 -29.00 45.62
C SER A 60 2.98 -28.78 44.87
N ALA A 61 1.85 -29.07 45.54
CA ALA A 61 0.51 -28.88 44.98
C ALA A 61 0.18 -27.41 44.65
N TRP A 62 0.78 -26.46 45.37
CA TRP A 62 0.59 -25.03 45.13
C TRP A 62 1.32 -24.57 43.86
N GLU A 63 2.54 -25.05 43.63
CA GLU A 63 3.31 -24.79 42.41
C GLU A 63 2.57 -25.34 41.17
N LEU A 64 2.05 -26.57 41.25
CA LEU A 64 1.26 -27.18 40.17
C LEU A 64 0.02 -26.34 39.81
N LYS A 65 -0.71 -25.85 40.82
CA LYS A 65 -1.88 -24.99 40.59
C LYS A 65 -1.48 -23.64 39.97
N SER A 66 -0.35 -23.08 40.40
CA SER A 66 0.16 -21.82 39.86
C SER A 66 0.63 -21.97 38.42
N ALA A 67 1.34 -23.06 38.09
CA ALA A 67 1.81 -23.39 36.76
C ALA A 67 0.63 -23.61 35.79
N SER A 68 -0.41 -24.31 36.22
CA SER A 68 -1.62 -24.52 35.43
C SER A 68 -2.33 -23.19 35.09
N ASN A 69 -2.47 -22.28 36.05
CA ASN A 69 -3.06 -20.95 35.81
C ASN A 69 -2.20 -20.10 34.87
N ILE A 70 -0.86 -20.21 34.96
CA ILE A 70 0.06 -19.51 34.05
C ILE A 70 -0.06 -20.09 32.63
N GLN A 71 -0.16 -21.41 32.49
CA GLN A 71 -0.37 -22.06 31.19
C GLN A 71 -1.69 -21.62 30.54
N GLU A 72 -2.80 -21.59 31.28
CA GLU A 72 -4.09 -21.07 30.77
C GLU A 72 -3.94 -19.64 30.24
N LYS A 73 -3.28 -18.77 31.00
CA LYS A 73 -3.02 -17.38 30.54
C LYS A 73 -2.14 -17.34 29.29
N ILE A 74 -1.15 -18.20 29.16
CA ILE A 74 -0.32 -18.28 27.95
C ILE A 74 -1.17 -18.72 26.75
N PHE A 75 -2.04 -19.71 26.91
CA PHE A 75 -2.96 -20.16 25.85
C PHE A 75 -3.95 -19.06 25.44
N ASP A 76 -4.50 -18.32 26.40
CA ASP A 76 -5.38 -17.19 26.12
C ASP A 76 -4.66 -16.10 25.34
N GLN A 77 -3.43 -15.77 25.74
CA GLN A 77 -2.61 -14.77 25.05
C GLN A 77 -2.22 -15.22 23.64
N ILE A 78 -1.93 -16.51 23.42
CA ILE A 78 -1.69 -17.06 22.08
C ILE A 78 -2.93 -16.93 21.22
N SER A 79 -4.11 -17.30 21.75
CA SER A 79 -5.39 -17.17 21.04
C SER A 79 -5.69 -15.73 20.66
N LEU A 80 -5.48 -14.79 21.59
CA LEU A 80 -5.67 -13.36 21.35
C LEU A 80 -4.70 -12.81 20.30
N ALA A 81 -3.42 -13.21 20.36
CA ALA A 81 -2.40 -12.80 19.41
C ALA A 81 -2.70 -13.34 18.00
N ASN A 82 -3.17 -14.58 17.87
CA ASN A 82 -3.59 -15.16 16.59
C ASN A 82 -4.78 -14.41 15.99
N LEU A 83 -5.82 -14.12 16.79
CA LEU A 83 -6.96 -13.32 16.35
C LEU A 83 -6.54 -11.92 15.89
N ARG A 84 -5.62 -11.29 16.62
CA ARG A 84 -5.07 -9.97 16.23
C ARG A 84 -4.29 -10.06 14.93
N LEU A 85 -3.49 -11.10 14.73
CA LEU A 85 -2.70 -11.33 13.52
C LEU A 85 -3.60 -11.56 12.29
N GLU A 86 -4.68 -12.34 12.45
CA GLU A 86 -5.68 -12.54 11.41
C GLU A 86 -6.34 -11.22 11.02
N LYS A 87 -6.76 -10.42 12.01
CA LYS A 87 -7.37 -9.11 11.78
C LYS A 87 -6.43 -8.16 11.04
N ILE A 88 -5.18 -8.06 11.49
CA ILE A 88 -4.16 -7.21 10.85
C ILE A 88 -3.88 -7.71 9.42
N SER A 89 -3.78 -9.02 9.22
CA SER A 89 -3.55 -9.59 7.88
C SER A 89 -4.70 -9.30 6.93
N SER A 90 -5.95 -9.39 7.41
CA SER A 90 -7.14 -9.00 6.64
C SER A 90 -7.15 -7.51 6.31
N GLU A 91 -6.79 -6.65 7.27
CA GLU A 91 -6.71 -5.20 7.06
C GLU A 91 -5.62 -4.83 6.05
N ILE A 92 -4.42 -5.41 6.16
CA ILE A 92 -3.34 -5.25 5.17
C ILE A 92 -3.82 -5.66 3.79
N PHE A 93 -4.46 -6.83 3.66
CA PHE A 93 -4.96 -7.33 2.38
C PHE A 93 -5.99 -6.37 1.75
N GLN A 94 -6.91 -5.82 2.55
CA GLN A 94 -7.87 -4.84 2.07
C GLN A 94 -7.23 -3.53 1.60
N LEU A 95 -6.21 -3.06 2.32
CA LEU A 95 -5.47 -1.85 1.96
C LEU A 95 -4.63 -2.06 0.69
N GLU A 96 -3.98 -3.21 0.55
CA GLU A 96 -3.22 -3.60 -0.64
C GLU A 96 -4.13 -3.71 -1.87
N ARG A 97 -5.31 -4.32 -1.73
CA ARG A 97 -6.31 -4.35 -2.80
C ARG A 97 -6.72 -2.95 -3.25
N LYS A 98 -7.05 -2.05 -2.30
CA LYS A 98 -7.39 -0.66 -2.62
C LYS A 98 -6.23 0.06 -3.30
N PHE A 99 -5.01 -0.15 -2.83
CA PHE A 99 -3.81 0.41 -3.44
C PHE A 99 -3.69 0.01 -4.92
N ILE A 100 -3.83 -1.29 -5.23
CA ILE A 100 -3.79 -1.80 -6.61
C ILE A 100 -4.90 -1.18 -7.48
N GLU A 101 -6.12 -1.06 -6.96
CA GLU A 101 -7.23 -0.43 -7.67
C GLU A 101 -6.95 1.04 -8.00
N HIS A 102 -6.35 1.79 -7.08
CA HIS A 102 -5.89 3.17 -7.31
C HIS A 102 -4.75 3.24 -8.33
N GLU A 103 -3.81 2.31 -8.29
CA GLU A 103 -2.69 2.26 -9.23
C GLU A 103 -3.16 1.95 -10.67
N ILE A 104 -4.12 1.03 -10.84
CA ILE A 104 -4.74 0.76 -12.14
C ILE A 104 -5.46 2.01 -12.68
N ARG A 105 -6.24 2.72 -11.83
CA ARG A 105 -6.94 3.95 -12.23
C ARG A 105 -5.98 5.08 -12.61
N LYS A 106 -4.88 5.21 -11.87
CA LYS A 106 -3.78 6.13 -12.17
C LYS A 106 -3.20 5.82 -13.55
N ASN A 107 -2.82 4.56 -13.81
CA ASN A 107 -2.20 4.15 -15.09
C ASN A 107 -3.12 4.45 -16.28
N ARG A 108 -4.43 4.15 -16.16
CA ARG A 108 -5.43 4.49 -17.19
C ARG A 108 -5.52 6.00 -17.43
N SER A 109 -5.43 6.81 -16.39
CA SER A 109 -5.47 8.27 -16.50
C SER A 109 -4.19 8.80 -17.15
N GLU A 110 -3.02 8.28 -16.77
CA GLU A 110 -1.75 8.65 -17.39
C GLU A 110 -1.70 8.29 -18.87
N GLU A 111 -2.23 7.13 -19.25
CA GLU A 111 -2.29 6.69 -20.65
C GLU A 111 -3.19 7.61 -21.49
N LYS A 112 -4.38 7.96 -20.99
CA LYS A 112 -5.25 8.95 -21.63
C LYS A 112 -4.59 10.32 -21.74
N SER A 113 -3.86 10.76 -20.71
CA SER A 113 -3.10 12.01 -20.76
C SER A 113 -2.02 11.97 -21.84
N LYS A 114 -1.27 10.87 -21.95
CA LYS A 114 -0.26 10.67 -22.99
C LYS A 114 -0.87 10.69 -24.39
N GLN A 115 -2.00 10.04 -24.60
CA GLN A 115 -2.71 10.05 -25.88
C GLN A 115 -3.13 11.47 -26.28
N ILE A 116 -3.71 12.25 -25.37
CA ILE A 116 -4.12 13.64 -25.63
C ILE A 116 -2.91 14.53 -25.93
N LYS A 117 -1.81 14.36 -25.20
CA LYS A 117 -0.58 15.11 -25.47
C LYS A 117 -0.03 14.80 -26.86
N ARG A 118 -0.03 13.53 -27.27
CA ARG A 118 0.39 13.11 -28.62
C ARG A 118 -0.52 13.70 -29.70
N SER A 119 -1.84 13.65 -29.53
CA SER A 119 -2.77 14.20 -30.52
C SER A 119 -2.62 15.72 -30.66
N LEU A 120 -2.42 16.43 -29.53
CA LEU A 120 -2.18 17.87 -29.54
C LEU A 120 -0.86 18.23 -30.24
N SER A 121 0.22 17.46 -30.02
CA SER A 121 1.49 17.66 -30.72
C SER A 121 1.34 17.51 -32.24
N ILE A 122 0.65 16.44 -32.69
CA ILE A 122 0.40 16.19 -34.12
C ILE A 122 -0.45 17.32 -34.72
N GLU A 123 -1.46 17.81 -34.00
CA GLU A 123 -2.29 18.93 -34.49
C GLU A 123 -1.48 20.23 -34.62
N ILE A 124 -0.55 20.48 -33.70
CA ILE A 124 0.36 21.64 -33.77
C ILE A 124 1.32 21.49 -34.96
N GLU A 125 1.92 20.31 -35.15
CA GLU A 125 2.79 20.03 -36.30
C GLU A 125 2.05 20.23 -37.63
N ASN A 126 0.84 19.66 -37.77
CA ASN A 126 0.01 19.84 -38.96
C ASN A 126 -0.34 21.31 -39.24
N LYS A 127 -0.64 22.10 -38.19
CA LYS A 127 -0.90 23.55 -38.34
C LYS A 127 0.35 24.30 -38.80
N GLN A 128 1.50 23.98 -38.23
CA GLN A 128 2.77 24.58 -38.62
C GLN A 128 3.14 24.23 -40.07
N GLU A 129 2.94 22.97 -40.49
CA GLU A 129 3.15 22.56 -41.88
C GLU A 129 2.19 23.27 -42.84
N ALA A 130 0.91 23.42 -42.48
CA ALA A 130 -0.06 24.15 -43.29
C ALA A 130 0.29 25.64 -43.42
N GLU A 131 0.76 26.28 -42.34
CA GLU A 131 1.25 27.67 -42.37
C GLU A 131 2.47 27.82 -43.28
N ILE A 132 3.45 26.92 -43.20
CA ILE A 132 4.65 26.93 -44.06
C ILE A 132 4.26 26.74 -45.54
N GLN A 133 3.35 25.82 -45.84
CA GLN A 133 2.86 25.60 -47.20
C GLN A 133 2.07 26.79 -47.75
N GLY A 134 1.27 27.46 -46.91
CA GLY A 134 0.56 28.69 -47.27
C GLY A 134 1.51 29.84 -47.61
N ILE A 135 2.56 30.02 -46.82
CA ILE A 135 3.60 31.05 -47.06
C ILE A 135 4.36 30.76 -48.36
N ASN A 136 4.68 29.49 -48.66
CA ASN A 136 5.38 29.12 -49.88
C ASN A 136 4.53 29.30 -51.14
N LYS A 137 3.20 29.11 -51.06
CA LYS A 137 2.27 29.37 -52.17
C LYS A 137 2.05 30.87 -52.43
N ALA A 138 2.20 31.73 -51.42
CA ALA A 138 2.06 33.18 -51.56
C ALA A 138 3.34 33.89 -52.09
N LYS A 139 4.45 33.15 -52.21
CA LYS A 139 5.74 33.65 -52.73
C LYS A 139 6.01 33.30 -54.19
N VAL A 140 5.12 32.55 -54.84
CA VAL A 140 5.11 32.28 -56.29
C VAL A 140 4.08 33.20 -56.93
#